data_AF-A0A1L3GS42-F1
#
_entry.id   AF-A0A1L3GS42-F1
#
_cell.length_a   1.000
_cell.length_b   1.000
_cell.length_c   1.000
_cell.angle_alpha   90.00
_cell.angle_beta   90.00
_cell.angle_gamma   90.00
#
_symmetry.space_group_name_H-M   'P 1'
#
loop_
_entity.id
_entity.type
_entity.pdbx_description
1 polymer ?
#
loop_
_entity_poly.entity_id
_entity_poly.type
_entity_poly.pdbx_seq_one_letter_code
_entity_poly.pdbx_strand_id
1 'polypeptide(L)'
;MYSKAFRALMIQKMTDPEGPSPVSLADEIGVSRSSLYRWVSEADTLDIAVNTEPPSFTESMQRLSNMKRPQDWSAEEKLAAVLEAASLSEEELGAFLRSRGLHDAQLQQWRDQMLIGLEPKPAKRAETKRIRDLEKELRRKDKALAETAALLVLKKKAQEIWGDEDDDTDR
;
A
#
# COMPACT_ATOMS: atom_id res chain seq x y z
N MET A 1 -21.56 6.08 -14.24
CA MET A 1 -21.70 4.74 -13.63
C MET A 1 -23.13 4.58 -13.11
N TYR A 2 -23.86 3.53 -13.51
CA TYR A 2 -25.22 3.27 -13.02
C TYR A 2 -25.20 2.65 -11.62
N SER A 3 -26.07 3.13 -10.72
CA SER A 3 -26.19 2.67 -9.34
C SER A 3 -26.70 1.22 -9.27
N LYS A 4 -26.36 0.49 -8.20
CA LYS A 4 -26.78 -0.92 -8.03
C LYS A 4 -28.31 -1.06 -7.94
N ALA A 5 -28.98 -0.14 -7.25
CA ALA A 5 -30.44 -0.11 -7.16
C ALA A 5 -31.11 0.10 -8.52
N PHE A 6 -30.53 0.97 -9.35
CA PHE A 6 -31.01 1.19 -10.71
C PHE A 6 -30.85 -0.06 -11.57
N ARG A 7 -29.70 -0.75 -11.49
CA ARG A 7 -29.49 -2.02 -12.23
C ARG A 7 -30.48 -3.11 -11.79
N ALA A 8 -30.72 -3.26 -10.50
CA ALA A 8 -31.66 -4.24 -9.96
C ALA A 8 -33.10 -3.99 -10.45
N LEU A 9 -33.54 -2.72 -10.45
CA LEU A 9 -34.85 -2.34 -11.00
C LEU A 9 -34.95 -2.66 -12.50
N MET A 10 -33.88 -2.44 -13.26
CA MET A 10 -33.85 -2.75 -14.69
C MET A 10 -33.88 -4.25 -14.97
N ILE A 11 -33.14 -5.05 -14.19
CA ILE A 11 -33.19 -6.51 -14.27
C ILE A 11 -34.60 -7.00 -13.96
N GLN A 12 -35.20 -6.54 -12.84
CA GLN A 12 -36.55 -6.91 -12.43
C GLN A 12 -37.59 -6.59 -13.51
N LYS A 13 -37.51 -5.40 -14.13
CA LYS A 13 -38.41 -5.00 -15.22
C LYS A 13 -38.23 -5.83 -16.50
N MET A 14 -37.03 -6.37 -16.75
CA MET A 14 -36.76 -7.22 -17.91
C MET A 14 -37.16 -8.68 -17.69
N THR A 15 -37.20 -9.13 -16.44
CA THR A 15 -37.61 -10.49 -16.06
C THR A 15 -39.12 -10.62 -15.81
N ASP A 16 -39.87 -9.50 -15.85
CA ASP A 16 -41.33 -9.49 -15.70
C ASP A 16 -42.02 -9.98 -16.99
N PRO A 17 -42.87 -11.02 -16.93
CA PRO A 17 -43.57 -11.56 -18.11
C PRO A 17 -44.46 -10.56 -18.87
N GLU A 18 -44.99 -9.54 -18.19
CA GLU A 18 -45.81 -8.46 -18.77
C GLU A 18 -45.01 -7.14 -18.90
N GLY A 19 -43.69 -7.21 -18.77
CA GLY A 19 -42.79 -6.04 -18.76
C GLY A 19 -42.55 -5.40 -20.13
N PRO A 20 -42.09 -4.13 -20.17
CA PRO A 20 -41.72 -3.45 -21.40
C PRO A 20 -40.57 -4.17 -22.12
N SER A 21 -40.60 -4.18 -23.46
CA SER A 21 -39.56 -4.86 -24.23
C SER A 21 -38.17 -4.23 -23.95
N PRO A 22 -37.08 -5.04 -23.94
CA PRO A 22 -35.73 -4.54 -23.68
C PRO A 22 -35.27 -3.42 -24.63
N VAL A 23 -35.86 -3.34 -25.82
CA VAL A 23 -35.60 -2.28 -26.81
C VAL A 23 -36.27 -0.98 -26.38
N SER A 24 -37.55 -1.03 -26.02
CA SER A 24 -38.29 0.14 -25.52
C SER A 24 -37.64 0.71 -24.25
N LEU A 25 -37.20 -0.17 -23.35
CA LEU A 25 -36.58 0.22 -22.09
C LEU A 25 -35.22 0.89 -22.28
N ALA A 26 -34.45 0.46 -23.28
CA ALA A 26 -33.16 1.06 -23.64
C ALA A 26 -33.32 2.48 -24.19
N ASP A 27 -34.32 2.69 -25.05
CA ASP A 27 -34.60 3.97 -25.69
C ASP A 27 -35.19 4.99 -24.70
N GLU A 28 -36.05 4.54 -23.77
CA GLU A 28 -36.67 5.40 -22.75
C GLU A 28 -35.66 5.90 -21.71
N ILE A 29 -34.75 5.03 -21.27
CA ILE A 29 -33.87 5.31 -20.13
C ILE A 29 -32.45 5.71 -20.58
N GLY A 30 -32.16 5.63 -21.89
CA GLY A 30 -30.86 6.00 -22.45
C GLY A 30 -29.73 5.07 -22.03
N VAL A 31 -30.05 3.78 -21.80
CA VAL A 31 -29.08 2.74 -21.44
C VAL A 31 -28.88 1.80 -22.61
N SER A 32 -27.62 1.51 -22.96
CA SER A 32 -27.31 0.59 -24.06
C SER A 32 -27.90 -0.81 -23.80
N ARG A 33 -28.54 -1.40 -24.81
CA ARG A 33 -29.08 -2.78 -24.76
C ARG A 33 -28.07 -3.82 -24.28
N SER A 34 -26.81 -3.69 -24.68
CA SER A 34 -25.73 -4.60 -24.25
C SER A 34 -25.48 -4.56 -22.74
N SER A 35 -25.64 -3.41 -22.09
CA SER A 35 -25.52 -3.28 -20.63
C SER A 35 -26.68 -3.96 -19.91
N LEU A 36 -27.90 -3.86 -20.45
CA LEU A 36 -29.10 -4.49 -19.91
C LEU A 36 -29.00 -6.03 -19.94
N TYR A 37 -28.66 -6.61 -21.10
CA TYR A 37 -28.49 -8.08 -21.21
C TYR A 37 -27.36 -8.61 -20.33
N ARG A 38 -26.25 -7.86 -20.22
CA ARG A 38 -25.14 -8.24 -19.34
C ARG A 38 -25.59 -8.32 -17.88
N TRP A 39 -26.41 -7.38 -17.42
CA TRP A 39 -26.92 -7.38 -16.04
C TRP A 39 -27.86 -8.55 -15.76
N VAL A 40 -28.68 -8.98 -16.72
CA VAL A 40 -29.55 -10.16 -16.57
C VAL A 40 -28.71 -11.44 -16.51
N SER A 41 -27.71 -11.59 -17.38
CA SER A 41 -26.80 -12.76 -17.35
C SER A 41 -25.96 -12.83 -16.07
N GLU A 42 -25.56 -11.69 -15.52
CA GLU A 42 -24.85 -11.58 -14.25
C GLU A 42 -25.77 -11.92 -13.04
N ALA A 43 -27.09 -11.74 -13.18
CA ALA A 43 -28.07 -12.14 -12.17
C ALA A 43 -28.42 -13.64 -12.25
N ASP A 44 -28.55 -14.19 -13.45
CA ASP A 44 -28.85 -15.61 -13.69
C ASP A 44 -27.71 -16.54 -13.22
N THR A 45 -26.46 -16.06 -13.32
CA THR A 45 -25.28 -16.76 -12.76
C THR A 45 -25.20 -16.74 -11.24
N LEU A 46 -25.94 -15.86 -10.56
CA LEU A 46 -25.99 -15.80 -9.09
C LEU A 46 -27.08 -16.71 -8.49
N ASP A 47 -28.05 -17.15 -9.29
CA ASP A 47 -29.19 -17.98 -8.84
C ASP A 47 -28.86 -19.49 -8.71
N ILE A 48 -27.64 -19.90 -9.10
CA ILE A 48 -27.17 -21.29 -8.92
C ILE A 48 -26.61 -21.54 -7.50
N ALA A 49 -26.42 -20.50 -6.68
CA ALA A 49 -25.87 -20.59 -5.32
C ALA A 49 -26.93 -20.57 -4.21
N VAL A 50 -28.15 -21.05 -4.48
CA VAL A 50 -29.29 -21.02 -3.55
C VAL A 50 -29.21 -22.15 -2.52
N ASN A 51 -28.76 -21.82 -1.30
CA ASN A 51 -29.33 -22.28 -0.02
C ASN A 51 -28.71 -21.52 1.17
N THR A 52 -28.69 -20.19 1.09
CA THR A 52 -28.55 -19.32 2.26
C THR A 52 -29.31 -18.04 1.92
N GLU A 53 -30.22 -17.62 2.79
CA GLU A 53 -30.94 -16.35 2.62
C GLU A 53 -29.94 -15.22 2.29
N PRO A 54 -30.20 -14.39 1.26
CA PRO A 54 -29.30 -13.31 0.93
C PRO A 54 -29.13 -12.39 2.15
N PRO A 55 -27.88 -12.09 2.57
CA PRO A 55 -27.64 -11.22 3.71
C PRO A 55 -28.30 -9.86 3.49
N SER A 56 -28.92 -9.32 4.53
CA SER A 56 -29.66 -8.05 4.48
C SER A 56 -28.80 -6.94 3.86
N PHE A 57 -29.44 -5.95 3.24
CA PHE A 57 -28.77 -4.76 2.69
C PHE A 57 -27.79 -4.12 3.69
N THR A 58 -28.14 -4.13 4.99
CA THR A 58 -27.31 -3.62 6.08
C THR A 58 -26.06 -4.47 6.31
N GLU A 59 -26.19 -5.80 6.33
CA GLU A 59 -25.08 -6.73 6.53
C GLU A 59 -24.12 -6.73 5.33
N SER A 60 -24.65 -6.63 4.12
CA SER A 60 -23.86 -6.51 2.90
C SER A 60 -23.05 -5.21 2.86
N MET A 61 -23.66 -4.09 3.28
CA MET A 61 -22.97 -2.80 3.43
C MET A 61 -21.89 -2.85 4.53
N GLN A 62 -22.18 -3.51 5.65
CA GLN A 62 -21.24 -3.68 6.74
C GLN A 62 -20.05 -4.57 6.36
N ARG A 63 -20.28 -5.63 5.57
CA ARG A 63 -19.20 -6.44 5.00
C ARG A 63 -18.31 -5.61 4.08
N LEU A 64 -18.90 -4.82 3.18
CA LEU A 64 -18.11 -3.93 2.31
C LEU A 64 -17.34 -2.86 3.09
N SER A 65 -17.88 -2.31 4.18
CA SER A 65 -17.13 -1.36 5.02
C SER A 65 -15.98 -2.01 5.77
N ASN A 66 -16.08 -3.32 6.05
CA ASN A 66 -15.04 -4.08 6.74
C ASN A 66 -13.95 -4.58 5.78
N MET A 67 -14.19 -4.56 4.47
CA MET A 67 -13.18 -4.86 3.45
C MET A 67 -12.19 -3.70 3.31
N LYS A 68 -11.16 -3.71 4.15
CA LYS A 68 -10.04 -2.76 4.09
C LYS A 68 -9.04 -3.20 3.03
N ARG A 69 -8.41 -2.24 2.33
CA ARG A 69 -7.29 -2.57 1.43
C ARG A 69 -6.14 -3.11 2.29
N PRO A 70 -5.38 -4.12 1.85
CA PRO A 70 -4.26 -4.70 2.61
C PRO A 70 -3.23 -3.69 3.15
N GLN A 71 -3.13 -2.52 2.51
CA GLN A 71 -2.27 -1.40 2.90
C GLN A 71 -2.81 -0.61 4.10
N ASP A 72 -4.12 -0.58 4.28
CA ASP A 72 -4.82 0.14 5.34
C ASP A 72 -4.90 -0.68 6.65
N TRP A 73 -4.42 -1.92 6.63
CA TRP A 73 -4.37 -2.79 7.82
C TRP A 73 -3.21 -2.40 8.74
N SER A 74 -3.50 -2.23 10.02
CA SER A 74 -2.49 -2.00 11.05
C SER A 74 -1.64 -3.27 11.28
N ALA A 75 -0.46 -3.12 11.90
CA ALA A 75 0.39 -4.27 12.23
C ALA A 75 -0.31 -5.27 13.18
N GLU A 76 -1.10 -4.75 14.12
CA GLU A 76 -1.87 -5.55 15.07
C GLU A 76 -3.01 -6.31 14.36
N GLU A 77 -3.73 -5.65 13.45
CA GLU A 77 -4.79 -6.28 12.67
C GLU A 77 -4.24 -7.39 11.76
N LYS A 78 -3.07 -7.17 11.14
CA LYS A 78 -2.38 -8.19 10.34
C LYS A 78 -2.01 -9.40 11.19
N LEU A 79 -1.47 -9.19 12.39
CA LEU A 79 -1.13 -10.26 13.32
C LEU A 79 -2.37 -11.05 13.74
N ALA A 80 -3.44 -10.36 14.13
CA ALA A 80 -4.71 -11.00 14.49
C ALA A 80 -5.26 -11.84 13.33
N ALA A 81 -5.24 -11.31 12.10
CA ALA A 81 -5.70 -12.05 10.92
C ALA A 81 -4.86 -13.30 10.63
N VAL A 82 -3.53 -13.23 10.76
CA VAL A 82 -2.64 -14.39 10.56
C VAL A 82 -2.87 -15.45 11.63
N LEU A 83 -3.09 -15.06 12.90
CA LEU A 83 -3.35 -15.99 14.00
C LEU A 83 -4.71 -16.68 13.87
N GLU A 84 -5.75 -15.91 13.53
CA GLU A 84 -7.09 -16.44 13.32
C GLU A 84 -7.11 -17.42 12.15
N ALA A 85 -6.51 -17.02 11.02
CA ALA A 85 -6.39 -17.89 9.85
C ALA A 85 -5.61 -19.19 10.13
N ALA A 86 -4.66 -19.18 11.06
CA ALA A 86 -3.92 -20.39 11.45
C ALA A 86 -4.78 -21.40 12.24
N SER A 87 -5.92 -20.98 12.77
CA SER A 87 -6.85 -21.83 13.53
C SER A 87 -8.03 -22.38 12.70
N LEU A 88 -8.20 -21.89 11.47
CA LEU A 88 -9.31 -22.23 10.58
C LEU A 88 -8.98 -23.44 9.70
N SER A 89 -10.00 -24.20 9.30
CA SER A 89 -9.87 -25.23 8.26
C SER A 89 -9.73 -24.61 6.85
N GLU A 90 -9.34 -25.37 5.83
CA GLU A 90 -9.24 -24.86 4.44
C GLU A 90 -10.57 -24.29 3.91
N GLU A 91 -11.68 -24.91 4.32
CA GLU A 91 -13.04 -24.50 3.93
C GLU A 91 -13.43 -23.16 4.57
N GLU A 92 -13.08 -22.98 5.84
CA GLU A 92 -13.34 -21.76 6.61
C GLU A 92 -12.38 -20.63 6.22
N LEU A 93 -11.13 -20.97 5.86
CA LEU A 93 -10.12 -20.02 5.42
C LEU A 93 -10.58 -19.28 4.16
N GLY A 94 -11.16 -19.98 3.20
CA GLY A 94 -11.69 -19.36 1.98
C GLY A 94 -12.85 -18.39 2.25
N ALA A 95 -13.71 -18.66 3.23
CA ALA A 95 -14.78 -17.76 3.65
C ALA A 95 -14.22 -16.55 4.42
N PHE A 96 -13.27 -16.80 5.31
CA PHE A 96 -12.57 -15.78 6.09
C PHE A 96 -11.87 -14.75 5.19
N LEU A 97 -11.06 -15.21 4.24
CA LEU A 97 -10.33 -14.36 3.29
C LEU A 97 -11.29 -13.46 2.49
N ARG A 98 -12.38 -14.03 1.97
CA ARG A 98 -13.40 -13.26 1.24
C ARG A 98 -14.11 -12.21 2.11
N SER A 99 -14.46 -12.57 3.35
CA SER A 99 -15.13 -11.63 4.26
C SER A 99 -14.26 -10.44 4.67
N ARG A 100 -12.94 -10.61 4.69
CA ARG A 100 -11.96 -9.57 5.03
C ARG A 100 -11.34 -8.88 3.81
N GLY A 101 -11.68 -9.33 2.60
CA GLY A 101 -11.09 -8.79 1.36
C GLY A 101 -9.60 -9.11 1.21
N LEU A 102 -9.16 -10.24 1.74
CA LEU A 102 -7.77 -10.69 1.72
C LEU A 102 -7.56 -11.83 0.71
N HIS A 103 -6.34 -11.93 0.20
CA HIS A 103 -5.89 -13.07 -0.59
C HIS A 103 -4.91 -13.92 0.23
N ASP A 104 -4.88 -15.22 -0.03
CA ASP A 104 -3.98 -16.15 0.66
C ASP A 104 -2.51 -15.72 0.54
N ALA A 105 -2.07 -15.30 -0.65
CA ALA A 105 -0.72 -14.77 -0.86
C ALA A 105 -0.37 -13.58 0.05
N GLN A 106 -1.34 -12.73 0.39
CA GLN A 106 -1.11 -11.59 1.30
C GLN A 106 -0.96 -12.06 2.74
N LEU A 107 -1.75 -13.05 3.13
CA LEU A 107 -1.67 -13.66 4.45
C LEU A 107 -0.32 -14.35 4.67
N GLN A 108 0.16 -15.10 3.67
CA GLN A 108 1.49 -15.70 3.68
C GLN A 108 2.59 -14.64 3.73
N GLN A 109 2.48 -13.58 2.93
CA GLN A 109 3.42 -12.46 2.98
C GLN A 109 3.51 -11.83 4.38
N TRP A 110 2.37 -11.63 5.05
CA TRP A 110 2.37 -11.08 6.41
C TRP A 110 3.00 -12.02 7.42
N ARG A 111 2.74 -13.33 7.30
CA ARG A 111 3.39 -14.36 8.12
C ARG A 111 4.91 -14.31 7.96
N ASP A 112 5.41 -14.24 6.73
CA ASP A 112 6.85 -14.16 6.45
C ASP A 112 7.47 -12.88 7.00
N GLN A 113 6.79 -11.74 6.85
CA GLN A 113 7.24 -10.46 7.43
C GLN A 113 7.37 -10.53 8.96
N MET A 114 6.46 -11.24 9.64
CA MET A 114 6.53 -11.44 11.08
C MET A 114 7.72 -12.32 11.47
N LEU A 115 7.95 -13.42 10.74
CA LEU A 115 9.10 -14.31 10.97
C LEU A 115 10.42 -13.55 10.80
N ILE A 116 10.58 -12.81 9.70
CA ILE A 116 11.75 -11.94 9.44
C ILE A 116 11.89 -10.87 10.54
N GLY A 117 10.79 -10.35 11.04
CA GLY A 117 10.77 -9.38 12.14
C GLY A 117 11.26 -9.95 13.47
N LEU A 118 11.01 -11.24 13.72
CA LEU A 118 11.44 -11.97 14.91
C LEU A 118 12.87 -12.51 14.80
N GLU A 119 13.43 -12.60 13.59
CA GLU A 119 14.81 -13.00 13.42
C GLU A 119 15.73 -12.06 14.23
N PRO A 120 16.71 -12.63 14.96
CA PRO A 120 17.63 -11.85 15.76
C PRO A 120 18.48 -11.00 14.81
N LYS A 121 18.13 -9.72 14.68
CA LYS A 121 18.95 -8.77 13.92
C LYS A 121 20.34 -8.72 14.55
N PRO A 122 21.43 -8.82 13.74
CA PRO A 122 22.77 -8.61 14.26
C PRO A 122 22.80 -7.26 14.96
N ALA A 123 23.37 -7.24 16.17
CA ALA A 123 23.22 -6.14 17.10
C ALA A 123 23.62 -4.81 16.45
N LYS A 124 22.62 -3.98 16.11
CA LYS A 124 22.77 -2.61 15.61
C LYS A 124 23.66 -1.73 16.50
N ARG A 125 23.98 -2.16 17.73
CA ARG A 125 24.90 -1.47 18.65
C ARG A 125 26.32 -1.35 18.10
N ALA A 126 26.83 -2.37 17.41
CA ALA A 126 28.17 -2.31 16.83
C ALA A 126 28.22 -1.33 15.65
N GLU A 127 27.20 -1.39 14.78
CA GLU A 127 27.08 -0.52 13.60
C GLU A 127 26.83 0.93 13.99
N THR A 128 25.92 1.21 14.93
CA THR A 128 25.68 2.57 15.45
C THR A 128 26.88 3.17 16.15
N LYS A 129 27.66 2.36 16.89
CA LYS A 129 28.92 2.83 17.48
C LYS A 129 29.92 3.17 16.38
N ARG A 130 30.05 2.31 15.35
CA ARG A 130 30.95 2.56 14.22
C ARG A 130 30.56 3.82 13.45
N ILE A 131 29.27 4.03 13.18
CA ILE A 131 28.75 5.24 12.54
C ILE A 131 29.14 6.48 13.37
N ARG A 132 28.88 6.47 14.68
CA ARG A 132 29.20 7.59 15.57
C ARG A 132 30.71 7.88 15.61
N ASP A 133 31.54 6.85 15.62
CA ASP A 133 33.00 7.01 15.65
C ASP A 133 33.51 7.58 14.31
N LEU A 134 32.98 7.10 13.18
CA LEU A 134 33.28 7.64 11.85
C LEU A 134 32.83 9.11 11.71
N GLU A 135 31.64 9.47 12.20
CA GLU A 135 31.16 10.86 12.20
C GLU A 135 32.03 11.80 13.04
N LYS A 136 32.60 11.30 14.14
CA LYS A 136 33.55 12.09 14.96
C LYS A 136 34.87 12.27 14.25
N GLU A 137 35.37 11.22 13.61
CA GLU A 137 36.63 11.27 12.87
C GLU A 137 36.50 12.22 11.66
N LEU A 138 35.39 12.14 10.95
CA LEU A 138 35.06 13.04 9.83
C LEU A 138 35.08 14.50 10.30
N ARG A 139 34.36 14.84 11.37
CA ARG A 139 34.34 16.21 11.92
C ARG A 139 35.72 16.72 12.34
N ARG A 140 36.58 15.86 12.90
CA ARG A 140 37.95 16.24 13.26
C ARG A 140 38.80 16.52 12.02
N LYS A 141 38.67 15.68 11.00
CA LYS A 141 39.36 15.84 9.71
C LYS A 141 38.88 17.09 8.98
N ASP A 142 37.58 17.35 8.94
CA ASP A 142 37.02 18.57 8.33
C ASP A 142 37.49 19.83 9.05
N LYS A 143 37.56 19.81 10.39
CA LYS A 143 38.10 20.93 11.17
C LYS A 143 39.57 21.18 10.85
N ALA A 144 40.41 20.14 10.86
CA ALA A 144 41.82 20.27 10.51
C ALA A 144 42.00 20.76 9.06
N LEU A 145 41.19 20.26 8.12
CA LEU A 145 41.20 20.69 6.74
C LEU A 145 40.82 22.17 6.63
N ALA A 146 39.78 22.62 7.32
CA ALA A 146 39.38 24.02 7.36
C ALA A 146 40.47 24.93 7.96
N GLU A 147 41.15 24.49 9.01
CA GLU A 147 42.28 25.22 9.61
C GLU A 147 43.45 25.34 8.63
N THR A 148 43.81 24.26 7.92
CA THR A 148 44.87 24.33 6.89
C THR A 148 44.49 25.23 5.72
N ALA A 149 43.23 25.18 5.27
CA ALA A 149 42.73 26.08 4.23
C ALA A 149 42.80 27.55 4.69
N ALA A 150 42.45 27.83 5.94
CA ALA A 150 42.57 29.18 6.51
C ALA A 150 44.03 29.66 6.56
N LEU A 151 44.98 28.80 6.94
CA LEU A 151 46.40 29.12 6.94
C LEU A 151 46.93 29.40 5.53
N LEU A 152 46.53 28.61 4.54
CA LEU A 152 46.90 28.84 3.13
C LEU A 152 46.37 30.18 2.61
N VAL A 153 45.12 30.50 2.93
CA VAL A 153 44.52 31.80 2.58
C VAL A 153 45.26 32.95 3.27
N LEU A 154 45.62 32.80 4.56
CA LEU A 154 46.35 33.82 5.29
C LEU A 154 47.76 34.02 4.71
N LYS A 155 48.49 32.94 4.40
CA LYS A 155 49.80 33.01 3.74
C LYS A 155 49.72 33.77 2.42
N LYS A 156 48.74 33.44 1.57
CA LYS A 156 48.53 34.13 0.30
C LYS A 156 48.28 35.62 0.49
N LYS A 157 47.40 35.99 1.43
CA LYS A 157 47.11 37.40 1.75
C LYS A 157 48.33 38.14 2.30
N ALA A 158 49.16 37.49 3.11
CA ALA A 158 50.39 38.07 3.62
C ALA A 158 51.38 38.35 2.49
N GLN A 159 51.58 37.40 1.57
CA GLN A 159 52.40 37.60 0.36
C GLN A 159 51.86 38.74 -0.52
N GLU A 160 50.54 38.87 -0.68
CA GLU A 160 49.93 39.98 -1.43
C GLU A 160 50.18 41.36 -0.78
N ILE A 161 50.27 41.43 0.55
CA ILE A 161 50.45 42.70 1.29
C ILE A 161 51.94 43.07 1.40
N TRP A 162 52.80 42.10 1.72
CA TRP A 162 54.21 42.35 2.03
C TRP A 162 55.16 42.05 0.87
N GLY A 163 54.70 41.42 -0.22
CA GLY A 163 55.56 40.91 -1.28
C GLY A 163 56.32 39.64 -0.85
N ASP A 164 56.94 38.94 -1.79
CA ASP A 164 57.82 37.80 -1.46
C ASP A 164 59.14 38.33 -0.85
N GLU A 165 59.57 37.74 0.27
CA GLU A 165 60.92 37.98 0.85
C GLU A 165 62.05 37.35 0.01
N ASP A 166 61.73 36.66 -1.09
CA ASP A 166 62.70 35.90 -1.91
C ASP A 166 63.25 36.69 -3.13
N ASP A 167 62.94 37.98 -3.30
CA ASP A 167 63.37 38.75 -4.50
C ASP A 167 64.39 39.86 -4.21
N ASP A 168 65.25 39.68 -3.20
CA ASP A 168 66.38 40.59 -2.95
C ASP A 168 67.59 39.90 -2.31
N THR A 169 68.07 38.80 -2.90
CA THR A 169 69.49 38.39 -2.72
C THR A 169 70.01 37.63 -3.94
N ASP A 170 70.30 38.34 -5.02
CA ASP A 170 71.46 38.02 -5.85
C ASP A 170 72.07 39.32 -6.41
N ARG A 171 73.39 39.38 -6.31
CA ARG A 171 74.25 40.54 -6.55
C ARG A 171 74.94 40.44 -7.90
#